data_AF-A0A803PWG2-F1
#
_entry.id   AF-A0A803PWG2-F1
#
_cell.length_a   1.000
_cell.length_b   1.000
_cell.length_c   1.000
_cell.angle_alpha   90.00
_cell.angle_beta   90.00
_cell.angle_gamma   90.00
#
_symmetry.space_group_name_H-M   'P 1'
#
loop_
_entity.id
_entity.type
_entity.pdbx_description
1 polymer ?
#
loop_
_entity_poly.entity_id
_entity_poly.type
_entity_poly.pdbx_seq_one_letter_code
_entity_poly.pdbx_strand_id
1 'polypeptide(L)'
;MEGGGNIVDYHGCDFFPERWFDLVIVLQTENSVLYDRLHNRGYSETKLKNNIECEIFQVLLEEAKESYSENIVMALKSDTIDDISRNVATLTDWIRAW
;
A
#
# COMPACT_ATOMS: atom_id res chain seq x y z
N MET A 1 12.96 12.20 -7.99
CA MET A 1 12.81 11.91 -9.44
C MET A 1 12.76 13.24 -10.19
N GLU A 2 13.32 13.33 -11.40
CA GLU A 2 13.21 14.53 -12.23
C GLU A 2 11.98 14.39 -13.15
N GLY A 3 11.11 15.41 -13.19
CA GLY A 3 9.92 15.44 -14.05
C GLY A 3 8.55 15.33 -13.35
N GLY A 4 8.50 14.87 -12.09
CA GLY A 4 7.24 14.75 -11.33
C GLY A 4 6.19 13.81 -11.96
N GLY A 5 4.99 13.74 -11.37
CA GLY A 5 3.84 13.03 -11.96
C GLY A 5 3.98 11.50 -12.07
N ASN A 6 4.77 10.89 -11.19
CA ASN A 6 5.05 9.45 -11.20
C ASN A 6 4.20 8.70 -10.18
N ILE A 7 3.76 7.50 -10.53
CA ILE A 7 3.17 6.53 -9.59
C ILE A 7 4.17 5.39 -9.45
N VAL A 8 4.57 5.09 -8.22
CA VAL A 8 5.51 4.02 -7.88
C VAL A 8 4.76 2.95 -7.10
N ASP A 9 4.92 1.68 -7.49
CA ASP A 9 4.33 0.52 -6.83
C ASP A 9 5.43 -0.42 -6.34
N TYR A 10 5.51 -0.62 -5.03
CA TYR A 10 6.43 -1.55 -4.40
C TYR A 10 5.91 -1.98 -3.02
N HIS A 11 6.39 -3.11 -2.52
CA HIS A 11 6.01 -3.69 -1.23
C HIS A 11 7.02 -3.37 -0.11
N GLY A 12 7.60 -2.17 -0.16
CA GLY A 12 8.63 -1.67 0.75
C GLY A 12 8.97 -0.24 0.37
N CYS A 13 9.44 0.56 1.33
CA CYS A 13 9.56 2.00 1.15
C CYS A 13 10.71 2.68 1.91
N ASP A 14 11.35 1.99 2.85
CA ASP A 14 12.43 2.51 3.71
C ASP A 14 13.71 2.95 2.96
N PHE A 15 13.98 2.33 1.81
CA PHE A 15 15.17 2.61 1.00
C PHE A 15 14.99 3.75 0.00
N PHE A 16 13.77 4.26 -0.20
CA PHE A 16 13.55 5.37 -1.11
C PHE A 16 13.87 6.71 -0.44
N PRO A 17 14.45 7.69 -1.17
CA PRO A 17 14.64 9.03 -0.64
C PRO A 17 13.30 9.69 -0.31
N GLU A 18 13.12 10.14 0.93
CA GLU A 18 11.87 10.74 1.43
C GLU A 18 11.31 11.83 0.49
N ARG A 19 12.20 12.69 -0.03
CA ARG A 19 11.89 13.77 -0.99
C ARG A 19 11.29 13.34 -2.34
N TRP A 20 11.11 12.05 -2.60
CA TRP A 20 10.54 11.56 -3.85
C TRP A 20 9.02 11.59 -3.87
N PHE A 21 8.36 11.58 -2.72
CA PHE A 21 6.93 11.34 -2.65
C PHE A 21 6.20 12.50 -1.98
N ASP A 22 5.20 13.01 -2.69
CA ASP A 22 4.24 13.97 -2.16
C ASP A 22 3.10 13.29 -1.38
N LEU A 23 2.91 11.98 -1.60
CA LEU A 23 1.90 11.12 -0.97
C LEU A 23 2.38 9.67 -0.96
N VAL A 24 2.15 8.96 0.14
CA VAL A 24 2.45 7.55 0.34
C VAL A 24 1.17 6.81 0.69
N ILE A 25 0.82 5.81 -0.12
CA ILE A 25 -0.39 5.01 0.06
C ILE A 25 -0.02 3.61 0.53
N VAL A 26 -0.59 3.17 1.64
CA VAL A 26 -0.47 1.80 2.14
C VAL A 26 -1.81 1.10 1.96
N LEU A 27 -1.88 0.16 1.01
CA LEU A 27 -3.08 -0.64 0.81
C LEU A 27 -3.16 -1.73 1.89
N GLN A 28 -4.31 -1.83 2.54
CA GLN A 28 -4.59 -2.86 3.55
C GLN A 28 -5.71 -3.78 3.09
N THR A 29 -5.58 -5.07 3.39
CA THR A 29 -6.56 -6.08 2.99
C THR A 29 -6.89 -6.98 4.18
N GLU A 30 -8.17 -7.32 4.36
CA GLU A 30 -8.59 -8.36 5.32
C GLU A 30 -7.83 -9.67 5.09
N ASN A 31 -7.37 -10.30 6.17
CA ASN A 31 -6.45 -11.44 6.10
C ASN A 31 -7.01 -12.63 5.30
N SER A 32 -8.31 -12.92 5.43
CA SER A 32 -8.97 -13.99 4.67
C SER A 32 -8.98 -13.68 3.17
N VAL A 33 -9.29 -12.43 2.80
CA VAL A 33 -9.30 -11.96 1.42
C VAL A 33 -7.89 -11.98 0.83
N LEU A 34 -6.89 -11.52 1.59
CA LEU A 34 -5.49 -11.56 1.17
C LEU A 34 -4.99 -13.00 1.00
N TYR A 35 -5.35 -13.90 1.92
CA TYR A 35 -4.99 -15.31 1.84
C TYR A 35 -5.54 -15.94 0.55
N ASP A 36 -6.83 -15.76 0.26
CA ASP A 36 -7.45 -16.29 -0.95
C ASP A 36 -6.77 -15.74 -2.22
N ARG A 37 -6.45 -14.44 -2.25
CA ARG A 37 -5.75 -13.81 -3.38
C ARG A 37 -4.37 -14.42 -3.62
N LEU A 38 -3.57 -14.59 -2.56
CA LEU A 38 -2.23 -15.14 -2.69
C LEU A 38 -2.25 -16.63 -2.98
N HIS A 39 -3.20 -17.37 -2.40
CA HIS A 39 -3.38 -18.80 -2.66
C HIS A 39 -3.74 -19.03 -4.14
N ASN A 40 -4.68 -18.26 -4.68
CA ASN A 40 -5.07 -18.31 -6.09
C ASN A 40 -3.93 -17.88 -7.04
N ARG A 41 -2.95 -17.11 -6.56
CA ARG A 41 -1.71 -16.78 -7.30
C ARG A 41 -0.66 -17.91 -7.26
N GLY A 42 -0.93 -19.02 -6.58
CA GLY A 42 -0.04 -20.18 -6.51
C GLY A 42 1.14 -20.01 -5.55
N TYR A 43 1.00 -19.17 -4.52
CA TYR A 43 2.04 -19.00 -3.51
C TYR A 43 2.20 -20.29 -2.69
N SER A 44 3.44 -20.62 -2.33
CA SER A 44 3.70 -21.74 -1.42
C SER A 44 3.17 -21.46 -0.01
N GLU A 45 2.85 -22.50 0.75
CA GLU A 45 2.45 -22.44 2.17
C GLU A 45 3.33 -21.49 3.00
N THR A 46 4.66 -21.59 2.87
CA THR A 46 5.61 -20.73 3.57
C THR A 46 5.47 -19.27 3.16
N LYS A 47 5.35 -18.97 1.85
CA LYS A 47 5.15 -17.59 1.38
C LYS A 47 3.80 -17.05 1.83
N LEU A 48 2.73 -17.85 1.77
CA LEU A 48 1.40 -17.47 2.24
C LEU A 48 1.46 -17.05 3.70
N LYS A 49 1.98 -17.93 4.57
CA LYS A 49 2.12 -17.66 5.99
C LYS A 49 2.89 -16.37 6.25
N ASN A 50 4.06 -16.20 5.64
CA ASN A 50 4.88 -15.02 5.85
C ASN A 50 4.18 -13.72 5.41
N ASN A 51 3.47 -13.73 4.27
CA ASN A 51 2.78 -12.53 3.78
C ASN A 51 1.54 -12.20 4.64
N ILE A 52 0.82 -13.21 5.12
CA ILE A 52 -0.31 -12.99 6.03
C ILE A 52 0.17 -12.49 7.40
N GLU A 53 1.25 -13.05 7.95
CA GLU A 53 1.85 -12.53 9.19
C GLU A 53 2.30 -11.08 8.99
N CYS A 54 2.90 -10.75 7.84
CA CYS A 54 3.29 -9.39 7.48
C CYS A 54 2.11 -8.40 7.48
N GLU A 55 0.96 -8.80 6.93
CA GLU A 55 -0.27 -7.99 6.95
C GLU A 55 -0.86 -7.86 8.36
N ILE A 56 -0.93 -8.96 9.12
CA ILE A 56 -1.43 -8.99 10.51
C ILE A 56 -0.63 -8.03 11.39
N PHE A 57 0.69 -8.02 11.27
CA PHE A 57 1.57 -7.15 12.06
C PHE A 57 1.68 -5.73 11.49
N GLN A 58 0.96 -5.41 10.42
CA GLN A 58 0.96 -4.10 9.76
C GLN A 58 2.38 -3.59 9.43
N VAL A 59 3.28 -4.51 9.06
CA VAL A 59 4.72 -4.20 8.90
C VAL A 59 4.94 -3.03 7.94
N LEU A 60 4.24 -3.02 6.79
CA LEU A 60 4.42 -1.99 5.77
C LEU A 60 3.76 -0.66 6.15
N LEU A 61 2.73 -0.68 7.00
CA LEU A 61 2.14 0.56 7.50
C LEU A 61 3.08 1.25 8.49
N GLU A 62 3.68 0.47 9.39
CA GLU A 62 4.65 1.00 10.34
C GLU A 62 5.94 1.45 9.63
N GLU A 63 6.45 0.68 8.67
CA GLU A 63 7.60 1.09 7.85
C GLU A 63 7.35 2.43 7.13
N ALA A 64 6.15 2.63 6.58
CA ALA A 64 5.79 3.89 5.93
C ALA A 64 5.71 5.06 6.93
N LYS A 65 5.17 4.87 8.13
CA LYS A 65 5.12 5.90 9.17
C LYS A 65 6.49 6.24 9.74
N GLU A 66 7.40 5.28 9.78
CA GLU A 66 8.79 5.50 10.23
C GLU A 66 9.63 6.22 9.16
N SER A 67 9.33 5.99 7.88
CA SER A 67 10.11 6.50 6.75
C SER A 67 9.62 7.85 6.20
N TYR A 68 8.36 8.21 6.46
CA TYR A 68 7.71 9.40 5.93
C TYR A 68 6.91 10.12 6.99
N SER A 69 6.75 11.43 6.83
CA SER A 69 5.89 12.22 7.71
C SER A 69 4.44 11.72 7.70
N GLU A 70 3.85 11.56 8.89
CA GLU A 70 2.50 10.98 9.07
C GLU A 70 1.41 11.68 8.24
N ASN A 71 1.58 12.97 7.93
CA ASN A 71 0.62 13.75 7.15
C ASN A 71 0.55 13.36 5.66
N ILE A 72 1.55 12.66 5.13
CA ILE A 72 1.57 12.19 3.73
C ILE A 72 1.33 10.68 3.62
N VAL A 73 1.20 9.97 4.74
CA VAL A 73 0.91 8.52 4.76
C VAL A 73 -0.59 8.29 4.88
N MET A 74 -1.16 7.57 3.93
CA MET A 74 -2.59 7.25 3.89
C MET A 74 -2.80 5.74 3.76
N ALA A 75 -3.43 5.15 4.76
CA ALA A 75 -3.86 3.75 4.71
C ALA A 75 -5.21 3.64 3.98
N LEU A 76 -5.30 2.79 2.97
CA LEU A 76 -6.52 2.58 2.19
C LEU A 76 -6.92 1.11 2.19
N LYS A 77 -8.18 0.84 2.52
CA LYS A 77 -8.76 -0.50 2.43
C LYS A 77 -8.84 -0.95 0.96
N SER A 78 -8.58 -2.23 0.68
CA SER A 78 -8.58 -2.77 -0.68
C SER A 78 -9.08 -4.23 -0.75
N ASP A 79 -10.25 -4.53 -0.16
CA ASP A 79 -10.81 -5.89 -0.15
C ASP A 79 -11.62 -6.21 -1.41
N THR A 80 -12.29 -5.20 -1.95
CA THR A 80 -13.30 -5.34 -3.00
C THR A 80 -13.03 -4.42 -4.18
N ILE A 81 -13.74 -4.64 -5.30
CA ILE A 81 -13.70 -3.75 -6.47
C ILE A 81 -14.29 -2.37 -6.12
N ASP A 82 -15.25 -2.32 -5.21
CA ASP A 82 -15.81 -1.06 -4.72
C ASP A 82 -14.77 -0.27 -3.91
N ASP A 83 -13.92 -0.93 -3.12
CA ASP A 83 -12.78 -0.29 -2.46
C ASP A 83 -11.82 0.31 -3.48
N ILE A 84 -11.48 -0.43 -4.55
CA ILE A 84 -10.63 0.09 -5.63
C ILE A 84 -11.25 1.35 -6.25
N SER A 85 -12.55 1.32 -6.56
CA SER A 85 -13.25 2.45 -7.17
C SER A 85 -13.26 3.67 -6.25
N ARG A 86 -13.46 3.48 -4.95
CA ARG A 86 -13.35 4.53 -3.93
C ARG A 86 -11.93 5.07 -3.82
N ASN A 87 -10.92 4.20 -3.80
CA ASN A 87 -9.52 4.62 -3.72
C ASN A 87 -9.12 5.47 -4.93
N VAL A 88 -9.52 5.07 -6.13
CA VAL A 88 -9.29 5.86 -7.35
C VAL A 88 -9.94 7.24 -7.24
N ALA A 89 -11.18 7.34 -6.75
CA ALA A 89 -11.86 8.62 -6.55
C ALA A 89 -11.10 9.50 -5.53
N THR A 90 -10.76 8.95 -4.35
CA THR A 90 -10.01 9.64 -3.30
C THR A 90 -8.67 10.18 -3.83
N LEU A 91 -7.89 9.35 -4.52
CA LEU A 91 -6.59 9.75 -5.06
C LEU A 91 -6.73 10.77 -6.19
N THR A 92 -7.76 10.65 -7.03
CA THR A 92 -8.03 11.64 -8.07
C THR A 92 -8.38 13.01 -7.49
N ASP A 93 -9.20 13.03 -6.44
CA ASP A 93 -9.56 14.28 -5.76
C ASP A 93 -8.37 14.88 -5.00
N TRP A 94 -7.49 14.05 -4.43
CA TRP A 94 -6.23 14.51 -3.85
C TRP A 94 -5.33 15.16 -4.90
N ILE A 95 -5.12 14.52 -6.06
CA ILE A 95 -4.30 15.08 -7.15
C ILE A 95 -4.86 16.42 -7.65
N ARG A 96 -6.19 16.59 -7.66
CA ARG A 96 -6.84 17.85 -8.07
C ARG A 96 -6.68 18.97 -7.04
N ALA A 97 -6.52 18.61 -5.78
CA ALA A 97 -6.41 19.55 -4.66
C ALA A 97 -4.96 19.91 -4.29
N TRP A 98 -3.99 19.16 -4.82
CA TRP A 98 -2.54 19.39 -4.68
C TRP A 98 -2.09 20.63 -5.49
#